data_AF-A1CUY7-F1
#
_entry.id   AF-A1CUY7-F1
#
_cell.length_a   1.000
_cell.length_b   1.000
_cell.length_c   1.000
_cell.angle_alpha   90.00
_cell.angle_beta   90.00
_cell.angle_gamma   90.00
#
_symmetry.space_group_name_H-M   'P 1'
#
loop_
_entity.id
_entity.type
_entity.pdbx_description
1 polymer ?
#
loop_
_entity_poly.entity_id
_entity_poly.type
_entity_poly.pdbx_seq_one_letter_code
_entity_poly.pdbx_strand_id
1 'polypeptide(L)'
;MLLDYAQLHGYDLHVDYESHSTRGTTWLKFDMIERLINTSQYDWIWWIDFDTLITNTTMSLADIISESLASSSVPDMIDFIVTDDWAKNSGKSWNDQESMAEFLQSKTPLIEHAIRIPQWRINAFPEEIGCYDSHKKKWEKGMFVIHFAGAWAHVVEEDPTGHLMRKYESQIV
;
A
#
# COMPACT_ATOMS: atom_id res chain seq x y z
N MET A 1 -4.78 -10.45 12.37
CA MET A 1 -3.89 -10.56 11.19
C MET A 1 -2.83 -9.47 11.15
N LEU A 2 -3.15 -8.18 10.92
CA LEU A 2 -2.13 -7.11 10.89
C LEU A 2 -1.35 -7.02 12.22
N LEU A 3 -2.06 -7.11 13.35
CA LEU A 3 -1.44 -7.16 14.67
C LEU A 3 -0.51 -8.37 14.83
N ASP A 4 -0.96 -9.56 14.40
CA ASP A 4 -0.17 -10.79 14.52
C ASP A 4 1.10 -10.73 13.65
N TYR A 5 0.99 -10.16 12.44
CA TYR A 5 2.13 -9.93 11.56
C TYR A 5 3.12 -8.93 12.17
N ALA A 6 2.62 -7.80 12.68
CA ALA A 6 3.47 -6.81 13.34
C ALA A 6 4.21 -7.42 14.54
N GLN A 7 3.52 -8.20 15.37
CA GLN A 7 4.13 -8.92 16.49
C GLN A 7 5.17 -9.95 16.05
N LEU A 8 4.89 -10.72 14.99
CA LEU A 8 5.79 -11.72 14.45
C LEU A 8 7.13 -11.13 14.03
N HIS A 9 7.12 -9.94 13.42
CA HIS A 9 8.30 -9.28 12.87
C HIS A 9 8.87 -8.17 13.76
N GLY A 10 8.29 -7.95 14.95
CA GLY A 10 8.75 -6.92 15.88
C GLY A 10 8.49 -5.48 15.41
N TYR A 11 7.40 -5.26 14.66
CA TYR A 11 6.97 -3.94 14.20
C TYR A 11 5.95 -3.31 15.16
N ASP A 12 5.97 -1.98 15.24
CA ASP A 12 4.90 -1.23 15.87
C ASP A 12 3.71 -1.09 14.92
N LEU A 13 2.50 -1.32 15.43
CA LEU A 13 1.25 -1.10 14.69
C LEU A 13 0.53 0.12 15.25
N HIS A 14 0.39 1.16 14.42
CA HIS A 14 -0.40 2.35 14.73
C HIS A 14 -1.73 2.29 13.97
N VAL A 15 -2.83 2.36 14.70
CA VAL A 15 -4.19 2.40 14.15
C VAL A 15 -4.85 3.70 14.59
N ASP A 16 -5.36 4.48 13.64
CA ASP A 16 -6.10 5.69 13.94
C ASP A 16 -7.60 5.42 13.83
N TYR A 17 -8.31 5.77 14.91
CA TYR A 17 -9.76 5.69 15.00
C TYR A 17 -10.43 7.07 14.94
N GLU A 18 -9.63 8.14 14.83
CA GLU A 18 -10.07 9.52 14.85
C GLU A 18 -10.25 10.06 13.42
N SER A 19 -11.44 10.56 13.10
CA SER A 19 -11.71 11.19 11.81
C SER A 19 -11.57 12.72 11.91
N HIS A 20 -10.33 13.20 12.02
CA HIS A 20 -10.02 14.63 12.17
C HIS A 20 -9.55 15.34 10.89
N SER A 21 -9.52 14.66 9.74
CA SER A 21 -9.09 15.27 8.47
C SER A 21 -10.08 16.31 7.97
N THR A 22 -9.59 17.54 7.78
CA THR A 22 -10.35 18.65 7.15
C THR A 22 -10.47 18.48 5.63
N ARG A 23 -9.68 17.58 5.02
CA ARG A 23 -9.63 17.33 3.57
C ARG A 23 -10.38 16.07 3.16
N GLY A 24 -11.00 15.38 4.11
CA GLY A 24 -11.70 14.10 3.91
C GLY A 24 -10.86 12.89 4.31
N THR A 25 -11.53 11.76 4.51
CA THR A 25 -10.95 10.56 5.12
C THR A 25 -9.75 10.00 4.36
N THR A 26 -9.74 10.08 3.03
CA THR A 26 -8.62 9.52 2.23
C THR A 26 -7.32 10.29 2.42
N TRP A 27 -7.38 11.54 2.86
CA TRP A 27 -6.19 12.37 3.13
C TRP A 27 -5.62 12.19 4.55
N LEU A 28 -6.38 11.58 5.46
CA LEU A 28 -5.99 11.40 6.87
C LEU A 28 -4.67 10.63 7.03
N LYS A 29 -4.33 9.77 6.05
CA LYS A 29 -3.07 9.04 6.01
C LYS A 29 -1.83 9.93 6.13
N PHE A 30 -1.86 11.12 5.54
CA PHE A 30 -0.73 12.04 5.60
C PHE A 30 -0.56 12.65 6.99
N ASP A 31 -1.66 12.99 7.68
CA ASP A 31 -1.61 13.47 9.07
C ASP A 31 -1.06 12.38 10.00
N MET A 32 -1.45 11.12 9.78
CA MET A 32 -0.92 9.97 10.51
C MET A 32 0.58 9.79 10.30
N ILE A 33 1.03 9.79 9.03
CA ILE A 33 2.44 9.63 8.66
C ILE A 33 3.27 10.80 9.22
N GLU A 34 2.81 12.04 9.08
CA GLU A 34 3.51 13.24 9.59
C GLU A 34 3.73 13.16 11.11
N ARG A 35 2.72 12.73 11.88
CA ARG A 35 2.87 12.55 13.33
C ARG A 35 3.96 11.53 13.67
N LEU A 36 4.06 10.43 12.93
CA LEU A 36 5.08 9.41 13.15
C LEU A 36 6.48 9.88 12.73
N ILE A 37 6.61 10.57 11.58
CA ILE A 37 7.87 11.17 11.13
C ILE A 37 8.42 12.13 12.20
N ASN A 38 7.55 12.98 12.76
CA ASN A 38 7.93 13.98 13.77
C ASN A 38 8.40 13.36 15.10
N THR A 39 8.19 12.06 15.32
CA THR A 39 8.73 11.38 16.51
C THR A 39 10.21 11.00 16.35
N SER A 40 10.70 10.89 15.11
CA SER A 40 12.06 10.42 14.79
C SER A 40 12.40 9.04 15.38
N GLN A 41 11.41 8.19 15.66
CA GLN A 41 11.60 6.86 16.24
C GLN A 41 11.70 5.74 15.20
N TYR A 42 11.34 6.00 13.95
CA TYR A 42 11.19 4.99 12.91
C TYR A 42 12.13 5.25 11.73
N ASP A 43 12.80 4.20 11.26
CA ASP A 43 13.58 4.24 10.02
C ASP A 43 12.68 4.20 8.79
N TRP A 44 11.59 3.42 8.87
CA TRP A 44 10.59 3.27 7.82
C TRP A 44 9.18 3.30 8.41
N ILE A 45 8.27 3.96 7.69
CA ILE A 45 6.84 3.98 8.00
C ILE A 45 6.11 3.35 6.82
N TRP A 46 5.36 2.29 7.07
CA TRP A 46 4.51 1.67 6.05
C TRP A 46 3.05 2.05 6.28
N TRP A 47 2.47 2.76 5.32
CA TRP A 47 1.03 2.96 5.24
C TRP A 47 0.37 1.76 4.55
N ILE A 48 -0.71 1.24 5.14
CA ILE A 48 -1.51 0.17 4.54
C ILE A 48 -3.00 0.44 4.77
N ASP A 49 -3.80 0.23 3.74
CA ASP A 49 -5.26 0.37 3.84
C ASP A 49 -5.87 -0.84 4.60
N PHE A 50 -7.00 -0.61 5.27
CA PHE A 50 -7.62 -1.64 6.13
C PHE A 50 -8.27 -2.78 5.33
N ASP A 51 -8.55 -2.56 4.04
CA ASP A 51 -9.11 -3.52 3.09
C ASP A 51 -8.02 -4.37 2.41
N THR A 52 -6.96 -4.69 3.17
CA THR A 52 -5.84 -5.53 2.76
C THR A 52 -5.70 -6.77 3.65
N LEU A 53 -5.07 -7.82 3.13
CA LEU A 53 -4.58 -8.94 3.94
C LEU A 53 -3.12 -9.22 3.61
N ILE A 54 -2.33 -9.48 4.65
CA ILE A 54 -0.98 -10.01 4.50
C ILE A 54 -1.10 -11.53 4.31
N THR A 55 -0.81 -12.00 3.10
CA THR A 55 -0.99 -13.40 2.70
C THR A 55 0.28 -14.23 2.75
N ASN A 56 1.46 -13.62 2.81
CA ASN A 56 2.71 -14.31 3.12
C ASN A 56 3.31 -13.71 4.38
N THR A 57 2.99 -14.34 5.51
CA THR A 57 3.37 -13.85 6.84
C THR A 57 4.82 -14.11 7.18
N THR A 58 5.50 -15.02 6.47
CA THR A 58 6.93 -15.29 6.67
C THR A 58 7.84 -14.24 6.05
N MET A 59 7.34 -13.48 5.07
CA MET A 59 8.07 -12.40 4.42
C MET A 59 8.04 -11.14 5.29
N SER A 60 9.20 -10.56 5.57
CA SER A 60 9.30 -9.32 6.34
C SER A 60 9.25 -8.09 5.42
N LEU A 61 8.75 -6.95 5.92
CA LEU A 61 8.86 -5.67 5.20
C LEU A 61 10.31 -5.26 4.99
N ALA A 62 11.18 -5.58 5.97
CA ALA A 62 12.60 -5.29 5.90
C ALA A 62 13.28 -5.97 4.69
N ASP A 63 12.88 -7.21 4.37
CA ASP A 63 13.38 -7.91 3.17
C ASP A 63 12.92 -7.18 1.90
N ILE A 64 11.65 -6.79 1.82
CA ILE A 64 11.10 -6.07 0.67
C ILE A 64 11.80 -4.72 0.48
N ILE A 65 12.02 -3.98 1.57
CA ILE A 65 12.76 -2.71 1.55
C ILE A 65 14.19 -2.95 1.07
N SER A 66 14.90 -3.91 1.66
CA SER A 66 16.29 -4.22 1.31
C SER A 66 16.45 -4.62 -0.15
N GLU A 67 15.56 -5.48 -0.66
CA GLU A 67 15.55 -5.87 -2.07
C GLU A 67 15.23 -4.70 -3.01
N SER A 68 14.32 -3.81 -2.59
CA SER A 68 13.95 -2.63 -3.39
C SER A 68 15.11 -1.64 -3.46
N LEU A 69 15.78 -1.37 -2.33
CA LEU A 69 16.95 -0.51 -2.27
C LEU A 69 18.13 -1.09 -3.07
N ALA A 70 18.34 -2.41 -3.03
CA ALA A 70 19.39 -3.08 -3.81
C ALA A 70 19.22 -2.93 -5.33
N SER A 71 18.02 -2.57 -5.81
CA SER A 71 17.77 -2.27 -7.22
C SER A 71 18.10 -0.83 -7.63
N SER A 72 18.33 0.07 -6.65
CA SER A 72 18.70 1.47 -6.87
C SER A 72 20.22 1.63 -6.99
N SER A 73 20.67 2.55 -7.85
CA SER A 73 22.07 2.98 -7.90
C SER A 73 22.46 3.92 -6.75
N VAL A 74 21.49 4.44 -6.02
CA VAL A 74 21.65 5.44 -4.94
C VAL A 74 20.76 5.07 -3.73
N PRO A 75 20.95 3.88 -3.11
CA PRO A 75 20.06 3.38 -2.07
C PRO A 75 19.92 4.33 -0.87
N ASP A 76 21.01 5.01 -0.48
CA ASP A 76 21.02 5.92 0.66
C ASP A 76 20.26 7.25 0.43
N MET A 77 19.83 7.53 -0.80
CA MET A 77 19.03 8.71 -1.14
C MET A 77 17.53 8.42 -1.22
N ILE A 78 17.11 7.17 -1.05
CA ILE A 78 15.71 6.78 -1.23
C ILE A 78 14.93 7.01 0.06
N ASP A 79 13.97 7.92 0.00
CA ASP A 79 13.04 8.24 1.08
C ASP A 79 11.67 7.57 0.89
N PHE A 80 11.31 7.21 -0.35
CA PHE A 80 9.99 6.66 -0.67
C PHE A 80 10.09 5.39 -1.51
N ILE A 81 9.35 4.35 -1.10
CA ILE A 81 9.08 3.16 -1.91
C ILE A 81 7.59 3.15 -2.21
N VAL A 82 7.23 3.22 -3.48
CA VAL A 82 5.85 3.37 -3.93
C VAL A 82 5.49 2.32 -4.97
N THR A 83 4.21 1.97 -5.03
CA THR A 83 3.64 1.22 -6.16
C THR A 83 2.70 2.12 -6.93
N ASP A 84 2.66 1.94 -8.25
CA ASP A 84 1.56 2.51 -9.02
C ASP A 84 0.25 1.83 -8.59
N ASP A 85 -0.79 2.64 -8.37
CA ASP A 85 -2.15 2.17 -8.24
C ASP A 85 -2.91 2.36 -9.56
N TRP A 86 -4.03 1.66 -9.72
CA TRP A 86 -4.98 1.92 -10.79
C TRP A 86 -5.77 3.21 -10.50
N ALA A 87 -5.17 4.36 -10.78
CA ALA A 87 -5.88 5.63 -10.82
C ALA A 87 -6.17 6.00 -12.27
N LYS A 88 -7.42 5.82 -12.72
CA LYS A 88 -7.92 6.55 -13.91
C LYS A 88 -8.28 7.95 -13.46
N ASN A 89 -7.58 8.94 -14.00
CA ASN A 89 -7.86 10.35 -13.76
C ASN A 89 -9.34 10.63 -14.11
N SER A 90 -10.17 10.83 -13.10
CA SER A 90 -11.64 10.88 -13.28
C SER A 90 -12.14 12.23 -13.81
N GLY A 91 -11.25 13.22 -13.94
CA GLY A 91 -11.59 14.59 -14.37
C GLY A 91 -12.40 15.39 -13.34
N LYS A 92 -12.64 14.82 -12.14
CA LYS A 92 -13.23 15.49 -10.98
C LYS A 92 -12.21 15.44 -9.84
N SER A 93 -12.23 16.49 -8.99
CA SER A 93 -11.46 16.65 -7.74
C SER A 93 -10.41 15.57 -7.47
N TRP A 94 -9.15 15.95 -7.56
CA TRP A 94 -8.01 15.07 -7.27
C TRP A 94 -8.14 14.42 -5.90
N ASN A 95 -8.08 13.09 -5.85
CA ASN A 95 -7.88 12.36 -4.59
C ASN A 95 -6.37 12.24 -4.26
N ASP A 96 -6.05 11.65 -3.12
CA ASP A 96 -4.69 11.44 -2.65
C ASP A 96 -3.84 10.60 -3.61
N GLN A 97 -4.44 9.56 -4.21
CA GLN A 97 -3.76 8.66 -5.14
C GLN A 97 -3.43 9.35 -6.47
N GLU A 98 -4.40 10.06 -7.05
CA GLU A 98 -4.20 10.86 -8.27
C GLU A 98 -3.13 11.93 -8.02
N SER A 99 -3.19 12.60 -6.87
CA SER A 99 -2.22 13.65 -6.51
C SER A 99 -0.80 13.10 -6.36
N MET A 100 -0.64 11.93 -5.74
CA MET A 100 0.66 11.25 -5.65
C MET A 100 1.14 10.81 -7.05
N ALA A 101 0.26 10.26 -7.88
CA ALA A 101 0.61 9.82 -9.22
C ALA A 101 1.12 10.97 -10.10
N GLU A 102 0.52 12.17 -10.00
CA GLU A 102 0.98 13.37 -10.69
C GLU A 102 2.28 13.92 -10.09
N PHE A 103 2.40 13.94 -8.75
CA PHE A 103 3.63 14.35 -8.09
C PHE A 103 4.82 13.48 -8.53
N LEU A 104 4.64 12.16 -8.60
CA LEU A 104 5.67 11.23 -9.05
C LEU A 104 5.97 11.34 -10.56
N GLN A 105 5.11 12.01 -11.35
CA GLN A 105 5.37 12.34 -12.76
C GLN A 105 5.98 13.74 -12.93
N SER A 106 6.03 14.53 -11.85
CA SER A 106 6.68 15.84 -11.86
C SER A 106 8.18 15.72 -12.11
N LYS A 107 8.80 16.76 -12.67
CA LYS A 107 10.26 16.82 -12.88
C LYS A 107 10.97 17.50 -11.72
N THR A 108 10.52 17.25 -10.50
CA THR A 108 11.11 17.87 -9.30
C THR A 108 12.27 17.02 -8.77
N PRO A 109 13.30 17.60 -8.14
CA PRO A 109 14.38 16.79 -7.55
C PRO A 109 13.89 15.77 -6.51
N LEU A 110 12.74 16.02 -5.87
CA LEU A 110 12.15 15.12 -4.88
C LEU A 110 11.77 13.75 -5.45
N ILE A 111 11.45 13.65 -6.75
CA ILE A 111 11.13 12.34 -7.33
C ILE A 111 12.37 11.43 -7.47
N GLU A 112 13.59 11.99 -7.41
CA GLU A 112 14.83 11.21 -7.42
C GLU A 112 15.01 10.41 -6.12
N HIS A 113 14.28 10.78 -5.07
CA HIS A 113 14.27 10.11 -3.76
C HIS A 113 13.20 9.01 -3.66
N ALA A 114 12.49 8.72 -4.75
CA ALA A 114 11.43 7.71 -4.78
C ALA A 114 11.79 6.56 -5.73
N ILE A 115 11.58 5.32 -5.29
CA ILE A 115 11.62 4.15 -6.16
C ILE A 115 10.21 3.60 -6.37
N ARG A 116 9.90 3.29 -7.63
CA ARG A 116 8.67 2.60 -8.00
C ARG A 116 8.95 1.11 -8.10
N ILE A 117 8.21 0.31 -7.36
CA ILE A 117 8.27 -1.15 -7.43
C ILE A 117 6.98 -1.71 -8.06
N PRO A 118 7.02 -2.90 -8.66
CA PRO A 118 5.83 -3.52 -9.24
C PRO A 118 4.69 -3.63 -8.21
N GLN A 119 3.45 -3.35 -8.63
CA GLN A 119 2.28 -3.32 -7.75
C GLN A 119 2.14 -4.61 -6.93
N TRP A 120 2.40 -5.76 -7.55
CA TRP A 120 2.28 -7.07 -6.90
C TRP A 120 3.27 -7.32 -5.74
N ARG A 121 4.28 -6.47 -5.54
CA ARG A 121 5.26 -6.58 -4.44
C ARG A 121 4.64 -6.26 -3.08
N ILE A 122 3.84 -5.20 -2.99
CA ILE A 122 3.26 -4.72 -1.71
C ILE A 122 1.79 -4.29 -1.81
N ASN A 123 1.18 -4.37 -3.00
CA ASN A 123 -0.16 -3.85 -3.28
C ASN A 123 -0.91 -4.71 -4.33
N ALA A 124 -0.76 -6.03 -4.30
CA ALA A 124 -1.31 -6.89 -5.36
C ALA A 124 -2.84 -6.96 -5.32
N PHE A 125 -3.50 -6.93 -6.47
CA PHE A 125 -4.96 -6.99 -6.56
C PHE A 125 -5.47 -8.39 -6.93
N PRO A 126 -6.60 -8.85 -6.38
CA PRO A 126 -7.19 -10.14 -6.74
C PRO A 126 -7.76 -10.09 -8.17
N GLU A 127 -8.16 -11.26 -8.68
CA GLU A 127 -8.67 -11.41 -10.03
C GLU A 127 -9.96 -10.60 -10.27
N GLU A 128 -10.77 -10.50 -9.23
CA GLU A 128 -12.07 -9.85 -9.21
C GLU A 128 -11.99 -8.34 -9.42
N ILE A 129 -10.92 -7.70 -8.95
CA ILE A 129 -10.74 -6.25 -9.12
C ILE A 129 -10.20 -5.97 -10.52
N GLY A 130 -9.25 -6.76 -11.04
CA GLY A 130 -8.77 -6.66 -12.42
C GLY A 130 -7.95 -5.40 -12.75
N CYS A 131 -7.66 -4.56 -11.77
CA CYS A 131 -7.04 -3.24 -11.91
C CYS A 131 -5.51 -3.30 -11.77
N TYR A 132 -4.85 -4.07 -12.63
CA TYR A 132 -3.40 -4.27 -12.55
C TYR A 132 -2.59 -3.15 -13.20
N ASP A 133 -1.39 -2.92 -12.66
CA ASP A 133 -0.35 -2.06 -13.22
C ASP A 133 0.12 -2.50 -14.63
N SER A 134 1.22 -1.91 -15.11
CA SER A 134 1.82 -2.22 -16.41
C SER A 134 2.31 -3.66 -16.53
N HIS A 135 2.59 -4.35 -15.42
CA HIS A 135 3.01 -5.75 -15.40
C HIS A 135 1.84 -6.72 -15.60
N LYS A 136 0.60 -6.24 -15.49
CA LYS A 136 -0.63 -7.05 -15.69
C LYS A 136 -0.67 -8.31 -14.83
N LYS A 137 -0.11 -8.21 -13.62
CA LYS A 137 -0.01 -9.33 -12.69
C LYS A 137 -1.08 -9.24 -11.61
N LYS A 138 -1.96 -10.25 -11.59
CA LYS A 138 -2.90 -10.47 -10.49
C LYS A 138 -2.19 -11.05 -9.28
N TRP A 139 -2.81 -10.94 -8.12
CA TRP A 139 -2.34 -11.63 -6.92
C TRP A 139 -2.30 -13.16 -7.17
N GLU A 140 -1.22 -13.78 -6.70
CA GLU A 140 -1.01 -15.23 -6.71
C GLU A 140 -0.59 -15.70 -5.31
N LYS A 141 -0.87 -16.97 -4.99
CA LYS A 141 -0.51 -17.54 -3.69
C LYS A 141 0.99 -17.41 -3.44
N GLY A 142 1.34 -16.96 -2.23
CA GLY A 142 2.72 -16.70 -1.81
C GLY A 142 3.18 -15.26 -2.00
N MET A 143 2.39 -14.41 -2.68
CA MET A 143 2.62 -12.97 -2.67
C MET A 143 2.37 -12.37 -1.28
N PHE A 144 2.99 -11.22 -1.04
CA PHE A 144 3.05 -10.60 0.29
C PHE A 144 1.68 -10.11 0.78
N VAL A 145 1.05 -9.22 0.01
CA VAL A 145 -0.21 -8.55 0.37
C VAL A 145 -1.19 -8.71 -0.78
N ILE A 146 -2.46 -8.91 -0.42
CA ILE A 146 -3.59 -8.73 -1.32
C ILE A 146 -4.41 -7.52 -0.87
N HIS A 147 -4.77 -6.64 -1.80
CA HIS A 147 -5.54 -5.43 -1.55
C HIS A 147 -6.87 -5.51 -2.31
N PHE A 148 -7.98 -5.29 -1.59
CA PHE A 148 -9.34 -5.32 -2.10
C PHE A 148 -9.86 -3.92 -2.48
N ALA A 149 -8.96 -3.10 -3.04
CA ALA A 149 -9.24 -1.73 -3.40
C ALA A 149 -10.51 -1.61 -4.24
N GLY A 150 -11.50 -0.85 -3.73
CA GLY A 150 -12.73 -0.60 -4.46
C GLY A 150 -13.61 -1.83 -4.71
N ALA A 151 -13.50 -2.90 -3.91
CA ALA A 151 -14.28 -4.14 -4.09
C ALA A 151 -15.77 -3.94 -4.36
N TRP A 152 -16.38 -2.91 -3.75
CA TRP A 152 -17.77 -2.52 -3.97
C TRP A 152 -18.14 -2.23 -5.44
N ALA A 153 -17.18 -1.83 -6.28
CA ALA A 153 -17.40 -1.53 -7.69
C ALA A 153 -17.28 -2.77 -8.59
N HIS A 154 -16.72 -3.87 -8.07
CA HIS A 154 -16.29 -5.02 -8.86
C HIS A 154 -16.97 -6.33 -8.48
N VAL A 155 -17.46 -6.44 -7.24
CA VAL A 155 -18.04 -7.67 -6.69
C VAL A 155 -19.48 -7.42 -6.24
N VAL A 156 -20.40 -8.28 -6.68
CA VAL A 156 -21.83 -8.18 -6.36
C VAL A 156 -22.13 -9.03 -5.11
N GLU A 157 -21.86 -8.45 -3.95
CA GLU A 157 -22.10 -9.05 -2.63
C GLU A 157 -22.58 -7.96 -1.66
N GLU A 158 -23.23 -8.33 -0.55
CA GLU A 158 -23.65 -7.36 0.48
C GLU A 158 -22.45 -6.71 1.17
N ASP A 159 -21.41 -7.51 1.39
CA ASP A 159 -20.12 -7.11 1.96
C ASP A 159 -18.99 -7.56 1.00
N PRO A 160 -18.72 -6.79 -0.08
CA PRO A 160 -17.74 -7.16 -1.11
C PRO A 160 -16.32 -7.38 -0.56
N THR A 161 -15.84 -6.46 0.29
CA THR A 161 -14.51 -6.55 0.88
C THR A 161 -14.40 -7.75 1.81
N GLY A 162 -15.34 -7.94 2.74
CA GLY A 162 -15.29 -9.07 3.65
C GLY A 162 -15.54 -10.41 2.94
N HIS A 163 -16.34 -10.44 1.87
CA HIS A 163 -16.47 -11.62 1.02
C HIS A 163 -15.11 -12.03 0.46
N LEU A 164 -14.36 -11.10 -0.13
CA LEU A 164 -13.02 -11.36 -0.66
C LEU A 164 -12.03 -11.72 0.46
N MET A 165 -12.06 -11.04 1.61
CA MET A 165 -11.21 -11.38 2.74
C MET A 165 -11.41 -12.84 3.18
N ARG A 166 -12.67 -13.29 3.35
CA ARG A 166 -12.99 -14.67 3.71
C ARG A 166 -12.56 -15.67 2.64
N LYS A 167 -12.70 -15.30 1.35
CA LYS A 167 -12.25 -16.14 0.23
C LYS A 167 -10.73 -16.39 0.27
N TYR A 168 -9.95 -15.34 0.51
CA TYR A 168 -8.48 -15.39 0.47
C TYR A 168 -7.82 -15.76 1.81
N GLU A 169 -8.56 -15.75 2.92
CA GLU A 169 -8.06 -16.14 4.25
C GLU A 169 -7.40 -17.53 4.25
N SER A 170 -8.02 -18.51 3.57
CA SER A 170 -7.47 -19.87 3.45
C SER A 170 -6.16 -19.97 2.65
N GLN A 171 -5.73 -18.89 2.01
CA GLN A 171 -4.51 -18.83 1.20
C GLN A 171 -3.33 -18.19 1.92
N ILE A 172 -3.52 -17.71 3.15
CA ILE A 172 -2.45 -17.16 3.99
C ILE A 172 -1.44 -18.28 4.27
N VAL A 173 -0.16 -17.96 4.07
CA VAL A 173 1.00 -18.85 4.30
C VAL A 173 2.03 -18.23 5.23
#